data_AF-A0A1G1H966-F1
#
_entry.id   AF-A0A1G1H966-F1
#
_cell.length_a   1.000
_cell.length_b   1.000
_cell.length_c   1.000
_cell.angle_alpha   90.00
_cell.angle_beta   90.00
_cell.angle_gamma   90.00
#
_symmetry.space_group_name_H-M   'P 1'
#
loop_
_entity.id
_entity.type
_entity.pdbx_description
1 polymer ?
#
loop_
_entity_poly.entity_id
_entity_poly.type
_entity_poly.pdbx_seq_one_letter_code
_entity_poly.pdbx_strand_id
1 'polypeptide(L)' 'MINKVKGFLGEVKTEIKKVVFPSKDELIGSTWVVIITVLVISIFLGIVDLGLSRLVGVALR' A
#
# COMPACT_ATOMS: atom_id res chain seq x y z
N MET A 1 -12.73 34.97 -10.93
CA MET A 1 -12.69 33.59 -10.40
C MET A 1 -11.30 32.96 -10.54
N ILE A 2 -10.66 32.98 -11.71
CA ILE A 2 -9.31 32.42 -11.94
C ILE A 2 -8.24 32.96 -10.96
N ASN A 3 -8.26 34.26 -10.65
CA ASN A 3 -7.31 34.85 -9.69
C ASN A 3 -7.50 34.34 -8.24
N LYS A 4 -8.73 34.03 -7.82
CA LYS A 4 -9.00 33.42 -6.50
C LYS A 4 -8.43 32.00 -6.43
N VAL A 5 -8.59 31.22 -7.50
CA VAL A 5 -8.04 29.85 -7.59
C VAL A 5 -6.51 29.86 -7.56
N LYS A 6 -5.87 30.78 -8.28
CA LYS A 6 -4.40 30.94 -8.21
C LYS A 6 -3.92 31.32 -6.81
N GLY A 7 -4.62 32.22 -6.12
CA GLY A 7 -4.32 32.57 -4.72
C GLY A 7 -4.41 31.36 -3.79
N PHE A 8 -5.53 30.62 -3.87
CA PHE A 8 -5.76 29.41 -3.08
C PHE A 8 -4.68 28.34 -3.31
N LEU A 9 -4.27 28.08 -4.55
CA LEU A 9 -3.18 27.12 -4.84
C LEU A 9 -1.83 27.58 -4.27
N GLY A 10 -1.60 28.91 -4.20
CA GLY A 10 -0.42 29.47 -3.55
C GLY A 10 -0.42 29.25 -2.04
N GLU A 11 -1.57 29.43 -1.40
CA GLU A 11 -1.78 29.14 0.03
C GLU A 11 -1.60 27.64 0.33
N VAL A 12 -2.21 26.76 -0.46
CA VAL A 12 -2.05 25.29 -0.34
C VAL A 12 -0.58 24.87 -0.48
N LYS A 13 0.15 25.42 -1.46
CA LYS A 13 1.58 25.14 -1.61
C LYS A 13 2.39 25.58 -0.38
N THR A 14 1.98 26.67 0.27
CA THR A 14 2.63 27.18 1.47
C THR A 14 2.36 26.27 2.68
N GLU A 15 1.12 25.80 2.84
CA GLU A 15 0.76 24.87 3.91
C GLU A 15 1.39 23.47 3.71
N ILE A 16 1.48 22.98 2.48
CA ILE A 16 2.16 21.72 2.16
C ILE A 16 3.63 21.75 2.61
N LYS A 17 4.31 22.90 2.53
CA LYS A 17 5.70 23.02 3.01
C LYS A 17 5.84 22.91 4.54
N LYS A 18 4.77 23.13 5.30
CA LYS A 18 4.77 22.98 6.76
C LYS A 18 4.53 21.53 7.19
N VAL A 19 4.14 20.65 6.26
CA VAL A 19 3.95 19.23 6.52
C VAL A 19 5.30 18.58 6.79
N VAL A 20 5.38 17.84 7.89
CA VAL A 20 6.53 17.00 8.20
C VAL A 20 6.40 15.71 7.40
N PHE A 21 7.13 15.62 6.30
CA PHE A 21 7.22 14.40 5.51
C PHE A 21 8.18 13.41 6.16
N PRO A 22 7.93 12.09 5.98
CA PRO A 22 8.84 11.07 6.47
C PRO A 22 10.22 11.23 5.82
N SER A 23 11.25 10.88 6.58
CA SER A 23 12.61 10.76 6.05
C SER A 23 12.69 9.64 5.01
N LYS A 24 13.73 9.66 4.16
CA LYS A 24 13.95 8.61 3.15
C LYS A 24 14.07 7.23 3.79
N ASP A 25 14.69 7.16 4.97
CA ASP A 25 14.91 5.90 5.67
C ASP A 25 13.61 5.33 6.25
N GLU A 26 12.73 6.17 6.80
CA GLU A 26 11.39 5.76 7.25
C GLU A 26 10.51 5.28 6.09
N LEU A 27 10.60 5.95 4.94
CA LEU A 27 9.86 5.54 3.74
C LEU A 27 10.33 4.17 3.22
N ILE A 28 11.65 3.95 3.18
CA ILE A 28 12.23 2.67 2.75
C ILE A 28 11.89 1.57 3.76
N GLY A 29 12.00 1.86 5.07
CA GLY A 29 11.68 0.93 6.14
C GLY A 29 10.22 0.48 6.10
N SER A 30 9.28 1.42 6.03
CA SER A 30 7.84 1.12 5.93
C SER A 30 7.48 0.35 4.67
N THR A 31 8.10 0.67 3.54
CA THR A 31 7.91 -0.07 2.27
C THR A 31 8.40 -1.52 2.38
N TRP A 32 9.56 -1.74 3.01
CA TRP A 32 10.10 -3.09 3.22
C TRP A 32 9.19 -3.95 4.08
N VAL A 33 8.62 -3.40 5.15
CA VAL A 33 7.66 -4.11 6.01
C VAL A 33 6.45 -4.57 5.19
N VAL A 34 5.91 -3.70 4.32
CA VAL A 34 4.78 -4.05 3.46
C VAL A 34 5.14 -5.18 2.50
N ILE A 35 6.29 -5.09 1.82
CA ILE A 35 6.76 -6.12 0.87
C ILE A 35 6.85 -7.49 1.55
N ILE A 36 7.49 -7.54 2.73
CA ILE A 36 7.65 -8.80 3.49
C ILE A 36 6.29 -9.34 3.91
N THR A 37 5.41 -8.48 4.41
CA THR A 37 4.07 -8.88 4.85
C THR A 37 3.25 -9.49 3.70
N VAL A 38 3.25 -8.83 2.54
CA VAL A 38 2.54 -9.32 1.35
C VAL A 38 3.13 -10.64 0.85
N LEU A 39 4.46 -10.79 0.85
CA LEU A 39 5.11 -12.06 0.49
C LEU A 39 4.68 -13.20 1.41
N VAL A 40 4.69 -13.00 2.72
CA VAL A 40 4.28 -14.04 3.69
C VAL A 40 2.82 -14.43 3.49
N ILE A 41 1.92 -13.45 3.38
CA ILE A 41 0.49 -13.71 3.22
C ILE A 41 0.20 -14.41 1.89
N SER A 42 0.82 -13.95 0.79
CA SER A 42 0.60 -14.55 -0.53
C SER A 42 1.09 -16.00 -0.61
N ILE A 43 2.23 -16.33 0.00
CA ILE A 43 2.71 -17.71 0.11
C ILE A 43 1.73 -18.55 0.92
N PHE A 44 1.29 -18.05 2.08
CA PHE A 44 0.35 -18.76 2.94
C PHE A 44 -0.97 -19.07 2.21
N LEU A 45 -1.59 -18.05 1.61
CA LEU A 45 -2.82 -18.22 0.83
C LEU A 45 -2.62 -19.17 -0.34
N GLY A 46 -1.50 -19.06 -1.07
CA GLY A 46 -1.18 -19.98 -2.16
C GLY A 46 -1.09 -21.44 -1.71
N ILE A 47 -0.51 -21.72 -0.54
CA ILE A 47 -0.47 -23.08 0.02
C ILE A 47 -1.88 -23.56 0.39
N VAL A 48 -2.67 -22.70 1.03
CA VAL A 48 -4.05 -23.03 1.44
C VAL A 48 -4.92 -23.31 0.21
N ASP A 49 -4.85 -22.49 -0.83
CA ASP A 49 -5.62 -22.66 -2.07
C ASP A 49 -5.22 -23.95 -2.81
N LEU A 50 -3.92 -24.28 -2.85
CA LEU A 50 -3.45 -25.54 -3.41
C LEU A 50 -3.91 -26.76 -2.60
N GLY A 51 -3.96 -26.65 -1.27
CA GLY A 51 -4.48 -27.70 -0.40
C GLY A 51 -5.98 -27.91 -0.60
N LEU A 52 -6.76 -26.82 -0.55
CA LEU A 52 -8.21 -26.84 -0.70
C LEU A 52 -8.64 -27.31 -2.09
N SER A 53 -7.99 -26.84 -3.17
CA SER A 53 -8.30 -27.28 -4.54
C SER A 53 -8.13 -28.78 -4.74
N ARG A 54 -7.10 -29.38 -4.12
CA ARG A 54 -6.91 -30.84 -4.12
C ARG A 54 -8.00 -31.57 -3.34
N LEU A 55 -8.35 -31.08 -2.15
CA LEU A 55 -9.41 -31.69 -1.32
C LEU A 55 -10.77 -31.64 -2.02
N VAL A 56 -11.12 -30.48 -2.58
CA VAL A 56 -12.36 -30.29 -3.35
C VAL A 56 -12.37 -31.18 -4.59
N GLY A 57 -11.25 -31.30 -5.31
CA GLY A 57 -11.13 -32.17 -6.48
C GLY A 57 -11.28 -33.67 -6.16
N VAL A 58 -10.89 -34.10 -4.96
CA VAL A 58 -11.14 -35.47 -4.47
C VAL A 58 -12.59 -35.64 -4.03
N ALA A 59 -13.19 -34.64 -3.38
CA ALA A 59 -14.56 -34.72 -2.87
C ALA A 59 -15.65 -34.67 -3.98
N LEU A 60 -15.36 -34.04 -5.13
CA LEU A 60 -16.26 -33.96 -6.28
C LEU A 60 -16.14 -35.13 -7.26
N ARG A 61 -15.16 -36.02 -7.05
CA ARG A 61 -15.01 -37.28 -7.80
C ARG A 61 -15.69 -38.43 -7.06
#